data_AF-A0A819YJY5-F1
#
_entry.id   AF-A0A819YJY5-F1
#
_cell.length_a   1.000
_cell.length_b   1.000
_cell.length_c   1.000
_cell.angle_alpha   90.00
_cell.angle_beta   90.00
_cell.angle_gamma   90.00
#
_symmetry.space_group_name_H-M   'P 1'
#
loop_
_entity.id
_entity.type
_entity.pdbx_description
1 polymer ?
#
loop_
_entity_poly.entity_id
_entity_poly.type
_entity_poly.pdbx_seq_one_letter_code
_entity_poly.pdbx_strand_id
1 'polypeptide(L)'
;MGKVTYTIQDPIDGSIQFCTVEQLAINHYRTNEDYTYGIHSEEAIIQTLIGLLFLDLIYTLPAPNLLIDIFQTEPLDFHTDTFYKSRQNQIDE
;
A
#
# COMPACT_ATOMS: atom_id res chain seq x y z
N MET A 1 25.39 -2.25 -3.88
CA MET A 1 25.39 -1.09 -2.96
C MET A 1 24.62 -1.53 -1.72
N GLY A 2 25.22 -1.54 -0.54
CA GLY A 2 24.54 -1.98 0.68
C GLY A 2 23.53 -0.94 1.17
N LYS A 3 22.36 -1.37 1.66
CA LYS A 3 21.44 -0.46 2.36
C LYS A 3 22.11 0.03 3.65
N VAL A 4 21.97 1.32 3.95
CA VAL A 4 22.46 1.91 5.21
C VAL A 4 21.66 1.31 6.38
N THR A 5 22.34 1.00 7.47
CA THR A 5 21.75 0.46 8.69
C THR A 5 21.94 1.43 9.84
N TYR A 6 20.93 1.54 10.70
CA TYR A 6 20.90 2.41 11.87
C TYR A 6 20.81 1.58 13.15
N THR A 7 20.96 2.23 14.30
CA THR A 7 20.85 1.58 15.61
C THR A 7 19.86 2.31 16.50
N ILE A 8 18.98 1.58 17.17
CA ILE A 8 18.09 2.08 18.22
C ILE A 8 18.48 1.37 19.52
N GLN A 9 18.49 2.12 20.63
CA GLN A 9 18.70 1.55 21.95
C GLN A 9 17.35 1.24 22.60
N ASP A 10 17.17 0.01 23.08
CA ASP A 10 15.97 -0.38 23.81
C ASP A 10 15.93 0.33 25.18
N PRO A 11 14.84 1.04 25.52
CA PRO A 11 14.76 1.78 26.77
C PRO A 11 14.64 0.89 28.02
N ILE A 12 14.33 -0.40 27.88
CA ILE A 12 14.09 -1.33 28.98
C ILE A 12 15.40 -1.97 29.45
N ASP A 13 16.19 -2.52 28.54
CA ASP A 13 17.42 -3.26 28.88
C ASP A 13 18.71 -2.62 28.34
N GLY A 14 18.60 -1.53 27.57
CA GLY A 14 19.73 -0.82 26.99
C GLY A 14 20.40 -1.52 25.82
N SER A 15 19.82 -2.62 25.32
CA SER A 15 20.34 -3.36 24.16
C SER A 15 20.31 -2.52 22.89
N ILE A 16 21.26 -2.76 21.98
CA ILE A 16 21.34 -2.07 20.68
C ILE A 16 20.71 -2.98 19.62
N GLN A 17 19.69 -2.48 18.93
CA GLN A 17 19.05 -3.16 17.80
C GLN A 17 19.38 -2.43 16.50
N PHE A 18 19.75 -3.20 15.47
CA PHE A 18 19.95 -2.66 14.12
C PHE A 18 18.61 -2.52 13.40
N CYS A 19 18.41 -1.41 12.70
CA CYS A 19 17.16 -1.13 12.01
C CYS A 19 17.36 -0.41 10.67
N THR A 20 16.31 -0.34 9.87
CA THR A 20 16.26 0.50 8.66
C THR A 20 15.96 1.96 9.00
N VAL A 21 16.03 2.86 8.01
CA VAL A 21 15.68 4.28 8.21
C VAL A 21 14.18 4.47 8.50
N GLU A 22 13.33 3.63 7.93
CA GLU A 22 11.88 3.70 8.09
C GLU A 22 11.47 3.22 9.49
N GLN A 23 12.12 2.17 10.00
CA GLN A 23 11.97 1.74 11.39
C GLN A 23 12.47 2.81 12.37
N LEU A 24 13.57 3.49 12.05
CA LEU A 24 14.06 4.63 12.82
C LEU A 24 13.03 5.77 12.86
N ALA A 25 12.43 6.12 11.71
CA ALA A 25 11.39 7.13 11.63
C ALA A 25 10.14 6.73 12.42
N ILE A 26 9.65 5.50 12.28
CA ILE A 26 8.50 4.98 13.06
C ILE A 26 8.79 5.05 14.55
N ASN A 27 9.99 4.68 15.00
CA ASN A 27 10.38 4.80 16.40
C ASN A 27 10.32 6.25 16.86
N HIS A 28 10.85 7.19 16.08
CA HIS A 28 10.79 8.62 16.40
C HIS A 28 9.35 9.12 16.60
N TYR A 29 8.44 8.80 15.68
CA TYR A 29 7.02 9.17 15.80
C TYR A 29 6.33 8.52 17.00
N ARG A 30 6.76 7.34 17.44
CA ARG A 30 6.19 6.68 18.62
C ARG A 30 6.73 7.19 19.95
N THR A 31 7.98 7.66 19.97
CA THR A 31 8.64 8.07 21.21
C THR A 31 8.57 9.57 21.47
N ASN A 32 8.52 10.38 20.41
CA ASN A 32 8.57 11.85 20.52
C ASN A 32 7.27 12.54 20.14
N GLU A 33 6.33 11.82 19.52
CA GLU A 33 5.04 12.34 19.06
C GLU A 33 3.92 11.43 19.59
N ASP A 34 2.65 11.86 19.50
CA ASP A 34 1.50 11.14 20.08
C ASP A 34 1.00 9.95 19.23
N TYR A 35 1.87 9.32 18.43
CA TYR A 35 1.52 8.15 17.62
C TYR A 35 1.75 6.84 18.37
N THR A 36 0.72 6.00 18.43
CA THR A 36 0.81 4.68 19.09
C THR A 36 1.17 3.55 18.12
N TYR A 37 0.89 3.72 16.83
CA TYR A 37 1.10 2.72 15.77
C TYR A 37 1.63 3.35 14.48
N GLY A 38 2.38 2.57 13.70
CA GLY A 38 2.89 2.97 12.39
C GLY A 38 3.39 1.77 11.60
N ILE A 39 3.13 1.76 10.30
CA ILE A 39 3.58 0.72 9.36
C ILE A 39 4.25 1.43 8.19
N HIS A 40 5.41 0.93 7.76
CA HIS A 40 6.02 1.33 6.51
C HIS A 40 5.61 0.34 5.42
N SER A 41 4.86 0.82 4.43
CA SER A 41 4.27 0.01 3.37
C SER A 41 4.34 0.65 2.00
N GLU A 42 5.01 1.80 1.85
CA GLU A 42 5.07 2.57 0.61
C GLU A 42 3.66 2.73 -0.01
N GLU A 43 3.47 2.37 -1.28
CA GLU A 43 2.17 2.42 -1.98
C GLU A 43 1.24 1.24 -1.65
N ALA A 44 1.74 0.16 -1.04
CA ALA A 44 0.98 -1.07 -0.85
C ALA A 44 -0.25 -0.87 0.05
N ILE A 45 -0.20 0.04 1.03
CA ILE A 45 -1.37 0.35 1.87
C ILE A 45 -2.49 0.98 1.05
N ILE A 46 -2.16 1.90 0.14
CA ILE A 46 -3.16 2.56 -0.70
C ILE A 46 -3.74 1.57 -1.71
N GLN A 47 -2.89 0.75 -2.35
CA GLN A 47 -3.35 -0.30 -3.26
C GLN A 47 -4.26 -1.32 -2.55
N THR A 48 -3.91 -1.71 -1.33
CA THR A 48 -4.73 -2.63 -0.51
C THR A 48 -6.07 -2.00 -0.17
N LEU A 49 -6.10 -0.74 0.26
CA LEU A 49 -7.34 -0.02 0.55
C LEU A 49 -8.21 0.11 -0.71
N ILE A 50 -7.62 0.42 -1.88
CA ILE A 50 -8.33 0.46 -3.15
C ILE A 50 -8.95 -0.90 -3.46
N GLY A 51 -8.18 -1.98 -3.36
CA GLY A 51 -8.67 -3.34 -3.61
C GLY A 51 -9.78 -3.77 -2.66
N LEU A 52 -9.71 -3.37 -1.38
CA LEU A 52 -10.73 -3.70 -0.38
C LEU A 52 -12.02 -2.88 -0.54
N LEU A 53 -11.90 -1.59 -0.84
CA LEU A 53 -13.04 -0.67 -0.90
C LEU A 53 -13.76 -0.70 -2.25
N PHE A 54 -13.03 -0.98 -3.33
CA PHE A 54 -13.54 -0.85 -4.70
C PHE A 54 -13.48 -2.15 -5.50
N LEU A 55 -13.44 -3.31 -4.84
CA LEU A 55 -13.36 -4.60 -5.53
C LEU A 55 -14.47 -4.77 -6.57
N ASP A 56 -15.72 -4.44 -6.22
CA ASP A 56 -16.87 -4.55 -7.12
C ASP A 56 -16.75 -3.64 -8.35
N LEU A 57 -16.21 -2.43 -8.16
CA LEU A 57 -15.94 -1.49 -9.24
C LEU A 57 -14.82 -2.00 -10.15
N ILE A 58 -13.72 -2.48 -9.56
CA ILE A 58 -12.56 -3.06 -10.29
C ILE A 58 -13.06 -4.17 -11.20
N TYR A 59 -13.89 -5.07 -10.69
CA TYR A 59 -14.39 -6.23 -11.42
C TYR A 59 -15.70 -6.00 -12.20
N THR A 60 -16.19 -4.76 -12.27
CA THR A 60 -17.22 -4.38 -13.26
C THR A 60 -16.60 -4.42 -14.65
N LEU A 61 -17.20 -5.12 -15.62
CA LEU A 61 -16.63 -5.32 -16.96
C LEU A 61 -17.43 -4.56 -18.04
N PRO A 62 -17.15 -3.28 -18.31
CA PRO A 62 -17.91 -2.46 -19.27
C PRO A 62 -17.64 -2.82 -20.75
N ALA A 63 -16.64 -3.64 -21.03
CA ALA A 63 -16.27 -4.10 -22.37
C ALA A 63 -15.93 -5.60 -22.37
N PRO A 64 -16.08 -6.31 -23.50
CA PRO A 64 -15.66 -7.70 -23.62
C PRO A 64 -14.14 -7.84 -23.49
N ASN A 65 -13.68 -9.04 -23.13
CA ASN A 65 -12.26 -9.44 -23.07
C ASN A 65 -11.41 -8.69 -22.03
N LEU A 66 -12.02 -8.06 -21.02
CA LEU A 66 -11.27 -7.45 -19.90
C LEU A 66 -10.72 -8.50 -18.92
N LEU A 67 -11.36 -9.68 -18.85
CA LEU A 67 -10.85 -10.89 -18.20
C LEU A 67 -10.94 -12.04 -19.22
N ILE A 68 -9.80 -12.59 -19.59
CA ILE A 68 -9.61 -13.65 -20.59
C ILE A 68 -9.44 -15.01 -19.90
N ASP A 69 -8.77 -15.03 -18.74
CA ASP A 69 -8.43 -16.27 -18.03
C ASP A 69 -8.76 -16.20 -16.53
N ILE A 70 -9.01 -17.37 -15.94
CA ILE A 70 -9.44 -17.51 -14.54
C ILE A 70 -8.33 -17.20 -13.51
N PHE A 71 -7.07 -17.11 -13.93
CA PHE A 71 -5.94 -16.80 -13.06
C PHE A 71 -5.57 -15.31 -13.04
N GLN A 72 -6.31 -14.45 -13.76
CA GLN A 72 -6.07 -13.00 -13.72
C GLN A 72 -6.44 -12.41 -12.35
N THR A 73 -5.54 -11.59 -11.82
CA THR A 73 -5.70 -10.89 -10.54
C THR A 73 -6.32 -9.49 -10.70
N GLU A 74 -6.45 -9.02 -11.94
CA GLU A 74 -7.00 -7.71 -12.30
C GLU A 74 -7.48 -7.69 -13.76
N PRO A 75 -8.43 -6.79 -14.09
CA PRO A 75 -8.83 -6.53 -15.48
C PRO A 75 -7.68 -6.00 -16.34
N LEU A 76 -7.67 -6.33 -17.62
CA LEU A 76 -6.63 -5.88 -18.56
C LEU A 76 -6.58 -4.36 -18.75
N ASP A 77 -7.67 -3.65 -18.46
CA ASP A 77 -7.70 -2.18 -18.56
C ASP A 77 -7.24 -1.47 -17.29
N PHE A 78 -7.02 -2.18 -16.16
CA PHE A 78 -6.85 -1.58 -14.82
C PHE A 78 -5.75 -0.52 -14.72
N HIS A 79 -4.62 -0.74 -15.38
CA HIS A 79 -3.49 0.22 -15.42
C HIS A 79 -3.49 1.10 -16.67
N THR A 80 -4.66 1.41 -17.21
CA THR A 80 -4.83 2.26 -18.41
C THR A 80 -5.85 3.37 -18.17
N ASP A 81 -5.76 4.45 -18.94
CA ASP A 81 -6.75 5.53 -18.95
C ASP A 81 -8.20 5.04 -19.19
N THR A 82 -8.35 3.89 -19.84
CA THR A 82 -9.65 3.31 -20.20
C THR A 82 -10.41 2.81 -18.98
N PHE A 83 -9.72 2.40 -17.90
CA PHE A 83 -10.36 1.91 -16.69
C PHE A 83 -11.28 2.97 -16.09
N TYR A 84 -10.73 4.17 -15.86
CA TYR A 84 -11.50 5.30 -15.35
C TYR A 84 -12.58 5.75 -16.35
N LYS A 85 -12.21 5.96 -17.62
CA LYS A 85 -13.16 6.45 -18.65
C LYS A 85 -14.39 5.54 -18.82
N SER A 86 -14.22 4.23 -18.68
CA SER A 86 -15.31 3.25 -18.83
C SER A 86 -16.14 3.05 -17.56
N ARG A 87 -15.70 3.58 -16.42
CA ARG A 87 -16.36 3.50 -15.10
C ARG A 87 -16.60 4.88 -14.47
N GLN A 88 -16.49 5.95 -15.26
CA GLN A 88 -16.48 7.32 -14.75
C GLN A 88 -17.73 7.63 -13.92
N ASN A 89 -18.91 7.28 -14.41
CA ASN A 89 -20.17 7.54 -13.70
C ASN A 89 -20.20 6.86 -12.33
N GLN A 90 -19.66 5.64 -12.21
CA GLN A 90 -19.61 4.90 -10.95
C GLN A 90 -18.51 5.40 -10.00
N ILE A 91 -17.46 6.02 -10.54
CA ILE A 91 -16.34 6.56 -9.74
C ILE A 91 -16.65 7.96 -9.23
N ASP A 92 -17.32 8.79 -10.04
CA ASP A 92 -17.59 10.19 -9.75
C ASP A 92 -18.93 10.42 -9.00
N GLU A 93 -19.75 9.37 -8.80
CA GLU A 93 -20.96 9.39 -7.96
C GLU A 93 -20.65 9.48 -6.46
#